data_AF-A0A535BR75-F1
#
_entry.id   AF-A0A535BR75-F1
#
_cell.length_a   1.000
_cell.length_b   1.000
_cell.length_c   1.000
_cell.angle_alpha   90.00
_cell.angle_beta   90.00
_cell.angle_gamma   90.00
#
_symmetry.space_group_name_H-M   'P 1'
#
loop_
_entity.id
_entity.type
_entity.pdbx_description
1 polymer ?
#
loop_
_entity_poly.entity_id
_entity_poly.type
_entity_poly.pdbx_seq_one_letter_code
_entity_poly.pdbx_strand_id
1 'polypeptide(L)'
;MIPVMIRTRLICGAQEAQAMYVACLRNYSSQAAHLVAHYSTVALIGAGTKGEFREEDQLCCAWIAERLLRAGFEPQDARTAAIIERWSGVPADAIIDGASAQYLRRSDQCKDLEFILTHIDDLDEVYRFEGDQVRKHVEKPMDQHRRPFQSEDKLTA
;
A
#
# COMPACT_ATOMS: atom_id res chain seq x y z
N MET A 1 -2.35 -0.98 -16.43
CA MET A 1 -1.78 -2.34 -16.28
C MET A 1 -1.05 -2.37 -14.95
N ILE A 2 -1.72 -2.85 -13.90
CA ILE A 2 -1.28 -2.93 -12.50
C ILE A 2 -1.11 -4.42 -12.09
N PRO A 3 0.09 -5.00 -12.22
CA PRO A 3 0.36 -6.35 -11.70
C PRO A 3 0.39 -6.37 -10.16
N VAL A 4 -0.32 -7.32 -9.55
CA VAL A 4 -0.11 -7.71 -8.14
C VAL A 4 1.08 -8.68 -8.09
N MET A 5 2.23 -8.23 -7.56
CA MET A 5 3.51 -8.96 -7.58
C MET A 5 4.21 -8.85 -6.21
N ILE A 6 4.81 -9.93 -5.69
CA ILE A 6 5.22 -10.11 -4.27
C ILE A 6 6.74 -9.89 -4.05
N ARG A 7 7.09 -9.34 -2.85
CA ARG A 7 8.39 -9.31 -2.09
C ARG A 7 9.29 -8.05 -2.07
N THR A 8 10.01 -7.90 -0.94
CA THR A 8 11.05 -6.90 -0.54
C THR A 8 12.17 -6.63 -1.56
N ARG A 9 12.41 -7.53 -2.52
CA ARG A 9 13.32 -7.28 -3.66
C ARG A 9 12.79 -6.20 -4.62
N LEU A 10 11.51 -5.84 -4.56
CA LEU A 10 10.92 -4.77 -5.36
C LEU A 10 11.31 -3.37 -4.89
N ILE A 11 11.62 -3.18 -3.60
CA ILE A 11 12.20 -1.92 -3.13
C ILE A 11 13.50 -1.62 -3.88
N CYS A 12 14.31 -2.66 -4.16
CA CYS A 12 15.53 -2.53 -4.94
C CYS A 12 15.32 -2.64 -6.46
N GLY A 13 14.12 -3.00 -6.92
CA GLY A 13 13.81 -3.31 -8.33
C GLY A 13 12.87 -2.32 -9.02
N ALA A 14 12.23 -1.42 -8.27
CA ALA A 14 11.53 -0.29 -8.85
C ALA A 14 12.53 0.66 -9.50
N GLN A 15 12.34 0.99 -10.78
CA GLN A 15 13.14 2.02 -11.43
C GLN A 15 13.03 3.33 -10.63
N GLU A 16 14.12 4.10 -10.57
CA GLU A 16 14.24 5.40 -9.88
C GLU A 16 13.12 6.41 -10.18
N ALA A 17 12.31 6.17 -11.22
CA ALA A 17 11.21 7.01 -11.66
C ALA A 17 9.87 6.81 -10.91
N GLN A 18 9.71 5.76 -10.09
CA GLN A 18 8.43 5.47 -9.41
C GLN A 18 8.50 5.75 -7.90
N ALA A 19 7.53 6.53 -7.39
CA ALA A 19 7.41 6.78 -5.97
C ALA A 19 6.92 5.51 -5.24
N MET A 20 7.69 5.08 -4.23
CA MET A 20 7.37 3.90 -3.42
C MET A 20 6.92 4.30 -2.03
N TYR A 21 5.77 3.78 -1.60
CA TYR A 21 5.21 4.03 -0.29
C TYR A 21 5.12 2.75 0.53
N VAL A 22 5.16 2.91 1.85
CA VAL A 22 5.04 1.80 2.80
C VAL A 22 3.76 1.97 3.61
N ALA A 23 2.91 0.96 3.55
CA ALA A 23 1.64 0.92 4.26
C ALA A 23 1.58 -0.29 5.19
N CYS A 24 0.87 -0.12 6.31
CA CYS A 24 0.50 -1.19 7.21
C CYS A 24 -0.88 -0.88 7.83
N LEU A 25 -1.42 -1.82 8.62
CA LEU A 25 -2.72 -1.63 9.27
C LEU A 25 -2.80 -0.36 10.14
N ARG A 26 -1.67 0.17 10.61
CA ARG A 26 -1.61 1.38 11.44
C ARG A 26 -1.84 2.68 10.68
N ASN A 27 -1.49 2.74 9.39
CA ASN A 27 -1.54 3.98 8.60
C ASN A 27 -2.29 3.84 7.28
N TYR A 28 -3.05 2.75 7.11
CA TYR A 28 -3.66 2.41 5.81
C TYR A 28 -4.60 3.50 5.30
N SER A 29 -5.35 4.19 6.17
CA SER A 29 -6.26 5.26 5.74
C SER A 29 -5.50 6.49 5.24
N SER A 30 -4.52 6.96 6.00
CA SER A 30 -3.65 8.11 5.68
C SER A 30 -2.88 7.86 4.40
N GLN A 31 -2.33 6.65 4.27
CA GLN A 31 -1.60 6.22 3.09
C GLN A 31 -2.51 6.14 1.86
N ALA A 32 -3.73 5.62 2.00
CA ALA A 32 -4.71 5.58 0.91
C ALA A 32 -5.13 7.00 0.48
N ALA A 33 -5.40 7.90 1.43
CA ALA A 33 -5.78 9.27 1.14
C ALA A 33 -4.69 10.01 0.35
N HIS A 34 -3.41 9.85 0.74
CA HIS A 34 -2.27 10.37 0.00
C HIS A 34 -2.23 9.82 -1.43
N LEU A 35 -2.42 8.51 -1.59
CA LEU A 35 -2.39 7.88 -2.91
C LEU A 35 -3.49 8.42 -3.84
N VAL A 36 -4.72 8.59 -3.32
CA VAL A 36 -5.85 9.18 -4.05
C VAL A 36 -5.56 10.62 -4.49
N ALA A 37 -4.95 11.43 -3.62
CA ALA A 37 -4.72 12.84 -3.90
C ALA A 37 -3.67 13.09 -4.99
N HIS A 38 -2.71 12.18 -5.16
CA HIS A 38 -1.51 12.44 -5.97
C HIS A 38 -1.31 11.54 -7.19
N TYR A 39 -2.04 10.43 -7.29
CA TYR A 39 -1.83 9.45 -8.34
C TYR A 39 -3.15 9.06 -9.01
N SER A 40 -3.11 8.81 -10.31
CA SER A 40 -4.23 8.23 -11.07
C SER A 40 -4.05 6.73 -11.30
N THR A 41 -2.91 6.17 -10.93
CA THR A 41 -2.59 4.75 -11.07
C THR A 41 -1.67 4.34 -9.92
N VAL A 42 -2.05 3.26 -9.23
CA VAL A 42 -1.35 2.77 -8.04
C VAL A 42 -1.22 1.25 -8.15
N ALA A 43 -0.05 0.72 -7.79
CA ALA A 43 0.15 -0.71 -7.59
C ALA A 43 0.25 -1.02 -6.09
N LEU A 44 -0.60 -1.94 -5.62
CA LEU A 44 -0.55 -2.44 -4.25
C LEU A 44 0.17 -3.79 -4.23
N ILE A 45 1.17 -3.89 -3.36
CA ILE A 45 2.07 -5.03 -3.28
C ILE A 45 2.11 -5.52 -1.82
N GLY A 46 1.58 -6.73 -1.59
CA GLY A 46 1.72 -7.43 -0.32
C GLY A 46 3.11 -8.04 -0.16
N ALA A 47 3.72 -7.88 1.01
CA ALA A 47 5.08 -8.37 1.28
C ALA A 47 5.16 -9.91 1.13
N GLY A 48 4.15 -10.62 1.64
CA GLY A 48 4.07 -12.07 1.67
C GLY A 48 5.19 -12.71 2.49
N THR A 49 5.11 -14.01 2.70
CA THR A 49 6.22 -14.79 3.30
C THR A 49 6.32 -16.15 2.61
N LYS A 50 7.55 -16.54 2.21
CA LYS A 50 7.83 -17.80 1.48
C LYS A 50 7.09 -17.94 0.13
N GLY A 51 6.75 -16.82 -0.51
CA GLY A 51 6.05 -16.82 -1.81
C GLY A 51 4.53 -16.90 -1.69
N GLU A 52 3.98 -16.92 -0.47
CA GLU A 52 2.55 -16.90 -0.23
C GLU A 52 2.10 -15.48 0.13
N PHE A 53 1.03 -15.02 -0.53
CA PHE A 53 0.35 -13.78 -0.18
C PHE A 53 -0.45 -14.03 1.10
N ARG A 54 0.05 -13.56 2.24
CA ARG A 54 -0.52 -13.86 3.55
C ARG A 54 -1.83 -13.10 3.77
N GLU A 55 -2.67 -13.61 4.66
CA GLU A 55 -4.00 -13.05 4.91
C GLU A 55 -3.92 -11.62 5.45
N GLU A 56 -2.96 -11.33 6.31
CA GLU A 56 -2.72 -9.98 6.84
C GLU A 56 -2.31 -8.99 5.75
N ASP A 57 -1.44 -9.40 4.82
CA ASP A 57 -1.04 -8.56 3.71
C ASP A 57 -2.21 -8.36 2.73
N GLN A 58 -3.02 -9.41 2.51
CA GLN A 58 -4.22 -9.33 1.69
C GLN A 58 -5.25 -8.36 2.29
N LEU A 59 -5.51 -8.49 3.58
CA LEU A 59 -6.43 -7.62 4.33
C LEU A 59 -6.00 -6.16 4.22
N CYS A 60 -4.74 -5.85 4.55
CA CYS A 60 -4.20 -4.49 4.47
C CYS A 60 -4.29 -3.92 3.04
N CYS A 61 -3.87 -4.70 2.03
CA CYS A 61 -3.98 -4.29 0.64
C CYS A 61 -5.43 -4.06 0.22
N ALA A 62 -6.35 -4.93 0.63
CA ALA A 62 -7.77 -4.83 0.28
C ALA A 62 -8.42 -3.60 0.91
N TRP A 63 -8.09 -3.26 2.16
CA TRP A 63 -8.60 -2.05 2.81
C TRP A 63 -8.11 -0.76 2.14
N ILE A 64 -6.86 -0.71 1.69
CA ILE A 64 -6.35 0.42 0.89
C ILE A 64 -7.07 0.45 -0.46
N ALA A 65 -7.18 -0.70 -1.13
CA ALA A 65 -7.85 -0.82 -2.42
C ALA A 65 -9.31 -0.40 -2.36
N GLU A 66 -10.05 -0.75 -1.30
CA GLU A 66 -11.43 -0.35 -1.10
C GLU A 66 -11.58 1.18 -1.07
N ARG A 67 -10.65 1.89 -0.43
CA ARG A 67 -10.61 3.35 -0.42
C ARG A 67 -10.30 3.92 -1.81
N LEU A 68 -9.37 3.30 -2.54
CA LEU A 68 -9.08 3.66 -3.93
C LEU A 68 -10.33 3.46 -4.83
N LEU A 69 -11.04 2.34 -4.69
CA LEU A 69 -12.28 2.09 -5.44
C LEU A 69 -13.35 3.16 -5.17
N ARG A 70 -13.54 3.53 -3.89
CA ARG A 70 -14.47 4.61 -3.51
C ARG A 70 -14.08 5.97 -4.09
N ALA A 71 -12.80 6.16 -4.41
CA ALA A 71 -12.28 7.35 -5.08
C ALA A 71 -12.30 7.28 -6.62
N GLY A 72 -12.83 6.20 -7.20
CA GLY A 72 -12.99 6.05 -8.65
C GLY A 72 -11.86 5.29 -9.35
N PHE A 73 -10.99 4.61 -8.62
CA PHE A 73 -10.04 3.67 -9.23
C PHE A 73 -10.72 2.37 -9.63
N GLU A 74 -10.11 1.64 -10.56
CA GLU A 74 -10.58 0.33 -11.00
C GLU A 74 -9.55 -0.77 -10.71
N PRO A 75 -9.98 -1.98 -10.34
CA PRO A 75 -9.07 -3.11 -10.20
C PRO A 75 -8.53 -3.52 -11.57
N GLN A 76 -7.28 -4.01 -11.64
CA GLN A 76 -6.72 -4.40 -12.95
C GLN A 76 -7.44 -5.62 -13.55
N ASP A 77 -7.81 -6.60 -12.71
CA ASP A 77 -8.33 -7.89 -13.15
C ASP A 77 -9.27 -8.51 -12.10
N ALA A 78 -9.97 -9.58 -12.52
CA ALA A 78 -10.91 -10.32 -11.68
C ALA A 78 -10.25 -10.91 -10.42
N ARG A 79 -8.96 -11.23 -10.47
CA ARG A 79 -8.22 -11.73 -9.31
C ARG A 79 -8.08 -10.63 -8.25
N THR A 80 -7.72 -9.42 -8.69
CA THR A 80 -7.61 -8.25 -7.82
C THR A 80 -8.97 -7.92 -7.20
N ALA A 81 -10.03 -7.90 -8.02
CA ALA A 81 -11.39 -7.66 -7.55
C ALA A 81 -11.84 -8.69 -6.50
N ALA A 82 -11.58 -9.99 -6.73
CA ALA A 82 -11.94 -11.05 -5.80
C ALA A 82 -11.23 -10.95 -4.45
N ILE A 83 -9.97 -10.49 -4.42
CA ILE A 83 -9.24 -10.25 -3.17
C ILE A 83 -9.85 -9.08 -2.40
N ILE A 84 -10.21 -7.99 -3.11
CA ILE A 84 -10.84 -6.84 -2.48
C ILE A 84 -12.20 -7.23 -1.89
N GLU A 85 -13.03 -7.92 -2.68
CA GLU A 85 -14.35 -8.39 -2.25
C GLU A 85 -14.26 -9.33 -1.03
N ARG A 86 -13.30 -10.26 -1.02
CA ARG A 86 -13.08 -11.19 0.10
C ARG A 86 -12.87 -10.48 1.44
N TRP A 87 -12.19 -9.33 1.44
CA TRP A 87 -11.73 -8.64 2.64
C TRP A 87 -12.49 -7.33 2.92
N SER A 88 -13.37 -6.91 2.02
CA SER A 88 -14.17 -5.70 2.19
C SER A 88 -15.09 -5.82 3.40
N GLY A 89 -15.04 -4.84 4.28
CA GLY A 89 -15.82 -4.83 5.53
C GLY A 89 -15.41 -5.90 6.56
N VAL A 90 -14.39 -6.71 6.29
CA VAL A 90 -13.88 -7.72 7.24
C VAL A 90 -13.04 -7.03 8.31
N PRO A 91 -13.28 -7.25 9.61
CA PRO A 91 -12.51 -6.65 10.70
C PRO A 91 -11.07 -7.19 10.79
N ALA A 92 -10.18 -6.43 11.43
CA ALA A 92 -8.77 -6.81 11.60
C ALA A 92 -8.56 -8.06 12.46
N ASP A 93 -9.52 -8.44 13.29
CA ASP A 93 -9.44 -9.66 14.08
C ASP A 93 -9.66 -10.95 13.24
N ALA A 94 -10.11 -10.84 11.99
CA ALA A 94 -10.28 -11.99 11.10
C ALA A 94 -8.96 -12.70 10.75
N ILE A 95 -7.81 -12.03 10.88
CA ILE A 95 -6.48 -12.61 10.62
C ILE A 95 -5.85 -13.24 11.88
N ILE A 96 -6.54 -13.22 13.02
CA ILE A 96 -6.05 -13.74 14.31
C ILE A 96 -5.73 -15.23 14.26
N ASP A 97 -6.41 -15.99 13.41
CA ASP A 97 -6.14 -17.43 13.23
C ASP A 97 -5.29 -17.73 11.99
N GLY A 98 -4.81 -16.69 11.32
CA GLY A 98 -3.91 -16.81 10.17
C GLY A 98 -2.54 -17.39 10.54
N ALA A 99 -1.82 -17.89 9.54
CA ALA A 99 -0.53 -18.55 9.71
C ALA A 99 0.50 -17.69 10.48
N SER A 100 0.48 -16.37 10.28
CA SER A 100 1.38 -15.43 10.94
C SER A 100 1.03 -15.21 12.42
N ALA A 101 -0.25 -15.12 12.76
CA ALA A 101 -0.70 -15.05 14.15
C ALA A 101 -0.45 -16.36 14.90
N GLN A 102 -0.67 -17.51 14.24
CA GLN A 102 -0.28 -18.83 14.78
C GLN A 102 1.23 -18.93 14.98
N TYR A 103 2.04 -18.40 14.06
CA TYR A 103 3.49 -18.36 14.21
C TYR A 103 3.92 -17.53 15.43
N LEU A 104 3.41 -16.30 15.58
CA LEU A 104 3.72 -15.42 16.72
C LEU A 104 3.31 -16.04 18.06
N ARG A 105 2.16 -16.72 18.11
CA ARG A 105 1.73 -17.48 19.29
C ARG A 105 2.70 -18.62 19.61
N ARG A 106 3.17 -19.35 18.60
CA ARG A 106 4.11 -20.47 18.78
C ARG A 106 5.53 -20.01 19.12
N SER A 107 5.94 -18.81 18.71
CA SER A 107 7.25 -18.23 18.99
C SER A 107 7.29 -17.40 20.29
N ASP A 108 6.22 -17.41 21.09
CA ASP A 108 6.07 -16.64 22.34
C ASP A 108 6.16 -15.11 22.13
N GLN A 109 5.82 -14.64 20.93
CA GLN A 109 5.77 -13.22 20.55
C GLN A 109 4.35 -12.65 20.68
N CYS A 110 3.60 -13.10 21.68
CA CYS A 110 2.19 -12.71 21.88
C CYS A 110 2.01 -11.19 22.05
N LYS A 111 3.02 -10.49 22.58
CA LYS A 111 3.01 -9.02 22.70
C LYS A 111 3.01 -8.31 21.35
N ASP A 112 3.71 -8.85 20.36
CA ASP A 112 3.73 -8.28 19.01
C ASP A 112 2.37 -8.46 18.32
N LEU A 113 1.72 -9.59 18.56
CA LEU A 113 0.37 -9.85 18.05
C LEU A 113 -0.67 -8.92 18.70
N GLU A 114 -0.63 -8.76 20.02
CA GLU A 114 -1.50 -7.83 20.75
C GLU A 114 -1.31 -6.40 20.23
N PHE A 115 -0.07 -5.95 20.07
CA PHE A 115 0.25 -4.65 19.51
C PHE A 115 -0.38 -4.44 18.12
N ILE A 116 -0.25 -5.40 17.20
CA ILE A 116 -0.84 -5.26 15.86
C ILE A 116 -2.37 -5.15 15.92
N LEU A 117 -3.02 -5.90 16.81
CA LEU A 117 -4.48 -5.93 16.92
C LEU A 117 -5.05 -4.70 17.64
N THR A 118 -4.29 -4.08 18.55
CA THR A 118 -4.72 -2.86 19.26
C THR A 118 -4.33 -1.57 18.55
N HIS A 119 -3.43 -1.64 17.57
CA HIS A 119 -2.96 -0.50 16.79
C HIS A 119 -3.40 -0.63 15.34
N ILE A 120 -4.62 -0.18 15.06
CA ILE A 120 -5.21 -0.12 13.72
C ILE A 120 -5.59 1.32 13.42
N ASP A 121 -5.16 1.83 12.27
CA ASP A 121 -5.41 3.21 11.82
C ASP A 121 -5.01 4.29 12.83
N ASP A 122 -4.00 4.02 13.68
CA ASP A 122 -3.57 4.88 14.76
C ASP A 122 -2.43 5.85 14.38
N LEU A 123 -1.97 5.81 13.13
CA LEU A 123 -0.96 6.70 12.56
C LEU A 123 -1.55 7.53 11.41
N ASP A 124 -1.51 8.85 11.57
CA ASP A 124 -1.93 9.81 10.54
C ASP A 124 -0.83 10.07 9.48
N GLU A 125 0.28 9.34 9.58
CA GLU A 125 1.46 9.53 8.74
C GLU A 125 1.49 8.71 7.44
N VAL A 126 2.10 9.34 6.44
CA VAL A 126 2.48 8.74 5.17
C VAL A 126 3.96 8.38 5.23
N TYR A 127 4.33 7.19 4.77
CA TYR A 127 5.74 6.76 4.72
C TYR A 127 6.17 6.45 3.28
N ARG A 128 7.32 7.03 2.89
CA ARG A 128 7.89 6.86 1.55
C ARG A 128 9.26 6.20 1.65
N PHE A 129 9.56 5.33 0.71
CA PHE A 129 10.91 4.78 0.53
C PHE A 129 11.73 5.73 -0.35
N GLU A 130 12.80 6.30 0.19
CA GLU A 130 13.68 7.27 -0.46
C GLU A 130 15.14 7.05 -0.01
N GLY A 131 16.07 6.99 -0.97
CA GLY A 131 17.51 6.89 -0.68
C GLY A 131 17.82 5.72 0.26
N ASP A 132 17.29 4.54 -0.06
CA ASP A 132 17.42 3.28 0.69
C ASP A 132 16.81 3.26 2.10
N GLN A 133 15.96 4.23 2.44
CA GLN A 133 15.35 4.33 3.77
C GLN A 133 13.85 4.60 3.68
N VAL A 134 13.10 4.06 4.65
CA VAL A 134 11.71 4.48 4.88
C VAL A 134 11.73 5.76 5.69
N ARG A 135 11.15 6.83 5.15
CA ARG A 135 11.06 8.15 5.80
C ARG A 135 9.60 8.56 5.93
N LYS A 136 9.28 9.26 7.02
CA LYS A 136 8.01 9.99 7.12
C LYS A 136 7.96 10.97 5.95
N HIS A 137 6.94 10.83 5.11
CA HIS A 137 6.70 11.75 4.02
C HIS A 137 6.11 13.03 4.62
N VAL A 138 6.88 14.10 4.53
CA VAL A 138 6.40 15.45 4.83
C VAL A 138 6.10 16.08 3.49
N GLU A 139 4.83 16.41 3.26
CA GLU A 139 4.44 17.18 2.10
C GLU A 139 5.21 18.50 2.15
N LYS A 140 6.12 18.73 1.20
CA LYS A 140 6.65 20.08 1.03
C LYS A 140 5.51 20.92 0.47
N PRO A 141 5.22 22.11 1.02
CA PRO A 141 4.27 23.03 0.41
C PRO A 141 4.60 23.14 -1.07
N MET A 142 3.60 22.90 -1.90
CA MET A 142 3.72 22.92 -3.35
C MET A 142 4.37 24.25 -3.77
N ASP A 143 5.62 24.20 -4.21
CA ASP A 143 6.27 25.38 -4.80
C ASP A 143 5.48 25.74 -6.05
N GLN A 144 4.85 26.91 -6.04
CA GLN A 144 4.00 27.44 -7.10
C GLN A 144 4.77 27.70 -8.41
N HIS A 145 6.07 27.35 -8.47
CA HIS A 145 6.95 27.53 -9.63
C HIS A 145 7.14 26.32 -10.55
N ARG A 146 6.38 25.22 -10.39
CA ARG A 146 6.35 24.19 -11.45
C ARG A 146 5.64 24.75 -12.68
N ARG A 147 6.44 25.29 -13.62
CA ARG A 147 5.97 25.71 -14.94
C ARG A 147 5.15 24.58 -15.58
N PRO A 148 3.98 24.87 -16.16
CA PRO A 148 3.22 23.86 -16.90
C PRO A 148 4.09 23.29 -18.02
N PHE A 149 3.96 21.98 -18.23
CA PHE A 149 4.53 21.30 -19.38
C PHE A 149 4.02 21.99 -20.65
N GLN A 150 4.87 22.79 -21.30
CA GLN A 150 4.56 23.37 -22.59
C GLN A 150 4.69 22.27 -23.64
N SER A 151 3.56 21.93 -24.27
CA SER A 151 3.55 21.16 -25.51
C SER A 151 3.91 22.10 -26.67
N GLU A 152 5.17 22.13 -27.05
CA GLU A 152 5.68 22.65 -28.32
C GLU A 152 6.47 21.46 -28.93
N ASP A 153 6.25 20.97 -30.16
CA ASP A 153 5.94 21.70 -31.39
C ASP A 153 5.08 20.91 -32.38
N LYS A 154 4.25 21.67 -33.10
CA LYS A 154 3.72 21.33 -34.41
C LYS A 154 4.81 21.52 -35.48
N LEU A 155 4.80 20.63 -36.47
CA LEU A 155 5.27 20.78 -37.85
C LEU A 155 6.72 21.23 -38.12
N THR A 156 7.47 20.33 -38.77
CA THR A 156 8.29 20.54 -39.99
C THR A 156 8.77 19.14 -40.41
N ALA A 157 8.69 18.66 -41.65
CA ALA A 157 8.55 19.25 -42.98
C ALA A 157 7.73 18.32 -43.90
#